data_AF-A0A504IZJ5-F1
#
_entry.id   AF-A0A504IZJ5-F1
#
_cell.length_a   1.000
_cell.length_b   1.000
_cell.length_c   1.000
_cell.angle_alpha   90.00
_cell.angle_beta   90.00
_cell.angle_gamma   90.00
#
_symmetry.space_group_name_H-M   'P 1'
#
loop_
_entity.id
_entity.type
_entity.pdbx_description
1 polymer ?
#
loop_
_entity_poly.entity_id
_entity_poly.type
_entity_poly.pdbx_seq_one_letter_code
_entity_poly.pdbx_strand_id
1 'polypeptide(L)'
;MSNSIIFKRLFEIRVFHDYYLITGDGTSFYDRNQSDKENILSKKLLNRSYDVSNILSIEPDTVTKENLRRNKLVFAKTALGFIVGIEVIPENLSGEVRYKPRFELNTDLHVSFNIRPVVTLFNSITNIGLKSILPSIYYFTNKGKTEFVNATQTPHTSYPLSNTILQFQQGRNYEMGALANFGGITKEALQNTNSNQADHWEDTDDKRFVNQADKILLPHVFKYQIQEPQNDTQLEFQLLDSGNSTVKTLQKTITTTTRDVVLDFEKETNNSTAALIPNGFYTLKITGDSGLELIYPLYLNSSLYDRNQLGVIDIRLDEQNSPFSLLDTNGFLKAKINANGDKVSHPVFELRFTNRKTYWRYNKEVAFNASEITATSAFLQHNGKRLTSIKPKGLTSTLVPFKNGNSLLLPPPQQTAIKVEQEKIYSDIFINPSNRLLNSS
;
A
#
# COMPACT_ATOMS: atom_id res chain seq x y z
N MET A 1 -43.96 -24.20 0.68
CA MET A 1 -42.75 -23.89 -0.11
C MET A 1 -41.61 -23.64 0.86
N SER A 2 -40.47 -24.34 0.79
CA SER A 2 -39.34 -24.03 1.66
C SER A 2 -38.74 -22.71 1.20
N ASN A 3 -38.79 -21.66 2.04
CA ASN A 3 -38.06 -20.42 1.77
C ASN A 3 -36.55 -20.72 1.90
N SER A 4 -35.92 -21.09 0.80
CA SER A 4 -34.47 -21.23 0.76
C SER A 4 -33.85 -19.83 0.84
N ILE A 5 -33.13 -19.57 1.94
CA ILE A 5 -32.35 -18.34 2.10
C ILE A 5 -31.14 -18.43 1.17
N ILE A 6 -30.97 -17.43 0.29
CA ILE A 6 -29.86 -17.37 -0.66
C ILE A 6 -28.91 -16.25 -0.26
N PHE A 7 -27.63 -16.59 -0.07
CA PHE A 7 -26.56 -15.62 0.14
C PHE A 7 -25.69 -15.48 -1.11
N LYS A 8 -25.28 -14.25 -1.41
CA LYS A 8 -24.29 -13.92 -2.45
C LYS A 8 -23.21 -13.02 -1.87
N ARG A 9 -22.02 -13.07 -2.46
CA ARG A 9 -20.92 -12.16 -2.10
C ARG A 9 -21.29 -10.76 -2.57
N LEU A 10 -21.29 -9.80 -1.65
CA LEU A 10 -21.42 -8.38 -1.97
C LEU A 10 -20.09 -7.86 -2.49
N PHE A 11 -18.99 -8.18 -1.79
CA PHE A 11 -17.63 -7.92 -2.24
C PHE A 11 -16.62 -8.87 -1.59
N GLU A 12 -15.40 -8.85 -2.13
CA GLU A 12 -14.24 -9.58 -1.61
C GLU A 12 -13.04 -8.64 -1.54
N ILE A 13 -12.28 -8.71 -0.45
CA ILE A 13 -10.98 -8.06 -0.32
C ILE A 13 -9.90 -9.13 -0.41
N ARG A 14 -8.96 -8.93 -1.33
CA ARG A 14 -7.72 -9.72 -1.43
C ARG A 14 -6.51 -8.88 -1.06
N VAL A 15 -5.63 -9.44 -0.26
CA VAL A 15 -4.33 -8.88 0.05
C VAL A 15 -3.27 -9.74 -0.60
N PHE A 16 -2.44 -9.10 -1.41
CA PHE A 16 -1.32 -9.72 -2.10
C PHE A 16 -0.03 -9.04 -1.64
N HIS A 17 0.96 -9.84 -1.26
CA HIS A 17 2.25 -9.32 -0.85
C HIS A 17 3.38 -10.03 -1.61
N ASP A 18 4.10 -9.25 -2.42
CA ASP A 18 5.07 -9.76 -3.39
C ASP A 18 6.21 -10.56 -2.73
N TYR A 19 6.61 -10.19 -1.51
CA TYR A 19 7.60 -10.92 -0.70
C TYR A 19 7.32 -12.43 -0.61
N TYR A 20 6.04 -12.81 -0.47
CA TYR A 20 5.63 -14.20 -0.33
C TYR A 20 5.29 -14.88 -1.67
N LEU A 21 4.98 -14.07 -2.68
CA LEU A 21 4.49 -14.53 -3.99
C LEU A 21 5.60 -14.65 -5.04
N ILE A 22 6.76 -14.01 -4.84
CA ILE A 22 7.93 -14.20 -5.70
C ILE A 22 8.45 -15.64 -5.64
N THR A 23 8.82 -16.17 -6.80
CA THR A 23 9.35 -17.53 -6.97
C THR A 23 10.88 -17.52 -7.18
N GLY A 24 11.49 -18.69 -7.37
CA GLY A 24 12.96 -18.84 -7.39
C GLY A 24 13.69 -18.14 -8.55
N ASP A 25 12.94 -17.63 -9.54
CA ASP A 25 13.44 -16.79 -10.63
C ASP A 25 13.58 -15.31 -10.24
N GLY A 26 12.99 -14.88 -9.12
CA GLY A 26 13.04 -13.49 -8.65
C GLY A 26 12.05 -12.53 -9.34
N THR A 27 11.23 -13.01 -10.28
CA THR A 27 10.27 -12.16 -10.98
C THR A 27 9.05 -11.88 -10.10
N SER A 28 8.68 -10.60 -9.99
CA SER A 28 7.50 -10.12 -9.27
C SER A 28 6.25 -10.89 -9.68
N PHE A 29 5.34 -11.14 -8.73
CA PHE A 29 4.03 -11.70 -9.02
C PHE A 29 3.26 -10.86 -10.05
N TYR A 30 3.44 -9.54 -10.05
CA TYR A 30 2.67 -8.63 -10.90
C TYR A 30 3.17 -8.55 -12.33
N ASP A 31 4.43 -8.93 -12.58
CA ASP A 31 5.05 -8.98 -13.91
C ASP A 31 4.72 -10.26 -14.68
N ARG A 32 3.97 -11.18 -14.08
CA ARG A 32 3.60 -12.45 -14.70
C ARG A 32 2.30 -12.36 -15.48
N ASN A 33 2.18 -13.25 -16.47
CA ASN A 33 0.92 -13.52 -17.13
C ASN A 33 -0.09 -14.17 -16.15
N GLN A 34 -1.33 -14.28 -16.59
CA GLN A 34 -2.42 -14.70 -15.75
C GLN A 34 -2.35 -16.18 -15.32
N SER A 35 -2.02 -17.07 -16.25
CA SER A 35 -1.88 -18.51 -15.98
C SER A 35 -0.83 -18.75 -14.89
N ASP A 36 0.30 -18.05 -14.96
CA ASP A 36 1.36 -18.15 -13.96
C ASP A 36 0.92 -17.61 -12.59
N LYS A 37 0.19 -16.49 -12.55
CA LYS A 37 -0.37 -15.94 -11.30
C LYS A 37 -1.29 -16.95 -10.62
N GLU A 38 -2.19 -17.58 -11.36
CA GLU A 38 -3.10 -18.62 -10.85
C GLU A 38 -2.35 -19.86 -10.36
N ASN A 39 -1.37 -20.32 -11.12
CA ASN A 39 -0.55 -21.46 -10.74
C ASN A 39 0.24 -21.20 -9.46
N ILE A 40 0.84 -20.02 -9.32
CA ILE A 40 1.58 -19.61 -8.11
C ILE A 40 0.63 -19.56 -6.91
N LEU A 41 -0.49 -18.85 -7.02
CA LEU A 41 -1.47 -18.73 -5.95
C LEU A 41 -2.00 -20.11 -5.53
N SER A 42 -2.40 -20.94 -6.50
CA SER A 42 -2.94 -22.28 -6.23
C SER A 42 -1.94 -23.16 -5.49
N LYS A 43 -0.68 -23.20 -5.93
CA LYS A 43 0.40 -23.94 -5.25
C LYS A 43 0.66 -23.40 -3.85
N LYS A 44 0.74 -22.07 -3.70
CA LYS A 44 1.05 -21.43 -2.41
C LYS A 44 -0.06 -21.65 -1.38
N LEU A 45 -1.32 -21.60 -1.81
CA LEU A 45 -2.50 -21.88 -0.99
C LEU A 45 -2.60 -23.36 -0.61
N LEU A 46 -2.41 -24.27 -1.58
CA LEU A 46 -2.45 -25.72 -1.34
C LEU A 46 -1.36 -26.17 -0.35
N ASN A 47 -0.16 -25.60 -0.45
CA ASN A 47 0.95 -25.86 0.45
C ASN A 47 0.89 -25.02 1.76
N ARG A 48 -0.15 -24.20 1.96
CA ARG A 48 -0.31 -23.29 3.12
C ARG A 48 0.89 -22.36 3.35
N SER A 49 1.60 -22.04 2.29
CA SER A 49 2.78 -21.16 2.29
C SER A 49 2.43 -19.68 2.03
N TYR A 50 1.17 -19.40 1.70
CA TYR A 50 0.61 -18.06 1.66
C TYR A 50 -0.75 -18.05 2.35
N ASP A 51 -0.86 -17.29 3.44
CA ASP A 51 -2.12 -17.01 4.12
C ASP A 51 -1.99 -15.63 4.76
N VAL A 52 -2.90 -14.73 4.39
CA VAL A 52 -2.91 -13.34 4.87
C VAL A 52 -3.09 -13.28 6.38
N SER A 53 -3.78 -14.23 7.01
CA SER A 53 -3.94 -14.25 8.48
C SER A 53 -2.64 -14.46 9.25
N ASN A 54 -1.62 -15.05 8.60
CA ASN A 54 -0.26 -15.16 9.15
C ASN A 54 0.55 -13.86 9.01
N ILE A 55 0.06 -12.88 8.24
CA ILE A 55 0.76 -11.64 7.90
C ILE A 55 0.07 -10.44 8.58
N LEU A 56 -1.26 -10.37 8.46
CA LEU A 56 -2.12 -9.26 8.89
C LEU A 56 -3.35 -9.80 9.62
N SER A 57 -3.74 -9.10 10.68
CA SER A 57 -5.05 -9.20 11.30
C SER A 57 -5.95 -8.15 10.67
N ILE A 58 -7.06 -8.58 10.09
CA ILE A 58 -8.08 -7.72 9.48
C ILE A 58 -9.41 -7.99 10.19
N GLU A 59 -9.92 -7.00 10.91
CA GLU A 59 -11.12 -7.15 11.76
C GLU A 59 -12.09 -5.98 11.56
N PRO A 60 -13.40 -6.23 11.52
CA PRO A 60 -14.38 -5.14 11.56
C PRO A 60 -14.28 -4.39 12.90
N ASP A 61 -14.39 -3.06 12.84
CA ASP A 61 -14.49 -2.26 14.06
C ASP A 61 -15.86 -2.46 14.77
N THR A 62 -16.03 -1.87 15.95
CA THR A 62 -17.25 -2.04 16.75
C THR A 62 -18.50 -1.54 16.02
N VAL A 63 -18.41 -0.37 15.37
CA VAL A 63 -19.53 0.22 14.61
C VAL A 63 -19.89 -0.66 13.41
N THR A 64 -18.88 -1.19 12.74
CA THR A 64 -19.01 -2.09 11.59
C THR A 64 -19.63 -3.41 11.98
N LYS A 65 -19.28 -4.00 13.14
CA LYS A 65 -19.96 -5.21 13.64
C LYS A 65 -21.46 -5.00 13.80
N GLU A 66 -21.88 -3.86 14.35
CA GLU A 66 -23.30 -3.52 14.46
C GLU A 66 -23.94 -3.26 13.10
N ASN A 67 -23.26 -2.54 12.20
CA ASN A 67 -23.73 -2.30 10.84
C ASN A 67 -23.91 -3.61 10.06
N LEU A 68 -22.97 -4.55 10.17
CA LEU A 68 -23.06 -5.87 9.54
C LEU A 68 -24.28 -6.64 10.07
N ARG A 69 -24.47 -6.68 11.40
CA ARG A 69 -25.60 -7.35 12.04
C ARG A 69 -26.95 -6.74 11.66
N ARG A 70 -27.05 -5.40 11.67
CA ARG A 70 -28.27 -4.65 11.34
C ARG A 70 -28.70 -4.86 9.89
N ASN A 71 -27.75 -4.90 8.97
CA ASN A 71 -28.00 -5.04 7.53
C ASN A 71 -27.93 -6.49 7.04
N LYS A 72 -27.86 -7.49 7.95
CA LYS A 72 -27.77 -8.93 7.63
C LYS A 72 -26.58 -9.27 6.70
N LEU A 73 -25.49 -8.53 6.85
CA LEU A 73 -24.24 -8.79 6.16
C LEU A 73 -23.42 -9.81 6.96
N VAL A 74 -22.76 -10.71 6.24
CA VAL A 74 -21.96 -11.79 6.82
C VAL A 74 -20.50 -11.58 6.45
N PHE A 75 -19.66 -11.32 7.45
CA PHE A 75 -18.21 -11.25 7.29
C PHE A 75 -17.59 -12.63 7.46
N ALA A 76 -16.72 -13.04 6.53
CA ALA A 76 -15.96 -14.28 6.63
C ALA A 76 -14.53 -14.09 6.13
N LYS A 77 -13.55 -14.55 6.91
CA LYS A 77 -12.13 -14.52 6.55
C LYS A 77 -11.80 -15.60 5.53
N THR A 78 -10.78 -15.35 4.71
CA THR A 78 -10.21 -16.29 3.74
C THR A 78 -8.69 -16.23 3.80
N ALA A 79 -8.00 -17.21 3.23
CA ALA A 79 -6.53 -17.18 3.15
C ALA A 79 -5.98 -15.99 2.33
N LEU A 80 -6.79 -15.38 1.47
CA LEU A 80 -6.40 -14.20 0.68
C LEU A 80 -6.87 -12.88 1.31
N GLY A 81 -7.64 -12.88 2.39
CA GLY A 81 -8.25 -11.67 2.95
C GLY A 81 -9.62 -11.97 3.56
N PHE A 82 -10.70 -11.42 3.01
CA PHE A 82 -12.05 -11.68 3.51
C PHE A 82 -13.14 -11.41 2.46
N ILE A 83 -14.33 -11.91 2.75
CA ILE A 83 -15.56 -11.67 1.98
C ILE A 83 -16.64 -11.07 2.87
N VAL A 84 -17.49 -10.24 2.28
CA VAL A 84 -18.76 -9.83 2.87
C VAL A 84 -19.89 -10.34 2.00
N GLY A 85 -20.74 -11.18 2.56
CA GLY A 85 -21.94 -11.72 1.94
C GLY A 85 -23.20 -10.98 2.36
N ILE A 86 -24.23 -11.04 1.52
CA ILE A 86 -25.56 -10.48 1.77
C ILE A 86 -26.64 -11.45 1.32
N GLU A 87 -27.75 -11.45 2.04
CA GLU A 87 -28.96 -12.18 1.67
C GLU A 87 -29.67 -11.51 0.48
N VAL A 88 -30.07 -12.30 -0.51
CA VAL A 88 -30.65 -11.78 -1.76
C VAL A 88 -31.92 -12.49 -2.19
N ILE A 89 -32.69 -11.80 -3.01
CA ILE A 89 -33.81 -12.33 -3.78
C ILE A 89 -33.35 -12.40 -5.26
N PRO A 90 -33.32 -13.59 -5.87
CA PRO A 90 -33.01 -13.72 -7.29
C PRO A 90 -34.20 -13.25 -8.15
N GLU A 91 -33.91 -12.49 -9.20
CA GLU A 91 -34.89 -12.00 -10.16
C GLU A 91 -34.41 -12.34 -11.58
N ASN A 92 -35.31 -12.87 -12.41
CA ASN A 92 -35.04 -13.11 -13.82
C ASN A 92 -35.44 -11.88 -14.62
N LEU A 93 -34.45 -11.20 -15.22
CA LEU A 93 -34.64 -9.97 -15.99
C LEU A 93 -33.97 -10.13 -17.35
N SER A 94 -34.76 -10.16 -18.42
CA SER A 94 -34.26 -10.24 -19.81
C SER A 94 -33.29 -11.41 -20.06
N GLY A 95 -33.58 -12.57 -19.46
CA GLY A 95 -32.73 -13.78 -19.57
C GLY A 95 -31.53 -13.80 -18.62
N GLU A 96 -31.29 -12.76 -17.83
CA GLU A 96 -30.27 -12.72 -16.78
C GLU A 96 -30.86 -13.06 -15.41
N VAL A 97 -30.09 -13.76 -14.57
CA VAL A 97 -30.40 -13.90 -13.15
C VAL A 97 -29.67 -12.81 -12.38
N ARG A 98 -30.43 -11.82 -11.92
CA ARG A 98 -29.95 -10.71 -11.07
C ARG A 98 -30.27 -10.99 -9.61
N TYR A 99 -29.53 -10.38 -8.70
CA TYR A 99 -29.71 -10.59 -7.26
C TYR A 99 -29.92 -9.26 -6.55
N LYS A 100 -31.11 -9.08 -5.96
CA LYS A 100 -31.46 -7.89 -5.20
C LYS A 100 -31.22 -8.13 -3.71
N PRO A 101 -30.61 -7.20 -2.96
CA PRO A 101 -30.58 -7.28 -1.50
C PRO A 101 -31.98 -7.52 -0.93
N ARG A 102 -32.12 -8.49 -0.01
CA ARG A 102 -33.41 -8.78 0.63
C ARG A 102 -33.89 -7.61 1.48
N PHE A 103 -32.96 -6.90 2.11
CA PHE A 103 -33.20 -5.70 2.89
C PHE A 103 -32.58 -4.51 2.19
N GLU A 104 -33.28 -3.38 2.19
CA GLU A 104 -32.76 -2.14 1.64
C GLU A 104 -31.51 -1.71 2.42
N LEU A 105 -30.45 -1.37 1.69
CA LEU A 105 -29.20 -0.89 2.25
C LEU A 105 -29.23 0.64 2.25
N ASN A 106 -28.90 1.25 3.38
CA ASN A 106 -28.72 2.70 3.45
C ASN A 106 -27.56 3.11 2.52
N THR A 107 -27.76 4.15 1.71
CA THR A 107 -26.72 4.70 0.81
C THR A 107 -25.52 5.26 1.57
N ASP A 108 -25.71 5.74 2.80
CA ASP A 108 -24.63 6.25 3.66
C ASP A 108 -23.89 5.14 4.42
N LEU A 109 -24.31 3.89 4.25
CA LEU A 109 -23.67 2.75 4.89
C LEU A 109 -22.22 2.63 4.43
N HIS A 110 -21.34 2.51 5.41
CA HIS A 110 -19.96 2.11 5.20
C HIS A 110 -19.54 1.10 6.26
N VAL A 111 -18.59 0.24 5.88
CA VAL A 111 -18.06 -0.83 6.71
C VAL A 111 -16.54 -0.74 6.74
N SER A 112 -16.00 -0.59 7.95
CA SER A 112 -14.60 -0.33 8.23
C SER A 112 -13.91 -1.52 8.87
N PHE A 113 -12.73 -1.86 8.37
CA PHE A 113 -11.91 -2.98 8.83
C PHE A 113 -10.51 -2.50 9.19
N ASN A 114 -10.12 -2.73 10.44
CA ASN A 114 -8.83 -2.36 10.98
C ASN A 114 -7.77 -3.37 10.55
N ILE A 115 -6.63 -2.89 10.04
CA ILE A 115 -5.49 -3.71 9.62
C ILE A 115 -4.37 -3.57 10.65
N ARG A 116 -3.87 -4.70 11.16
CA ARG A 116 -2.70 -4.76 12.05
C ARG A 116 -1.69 -5.79 11.56
N PRO A 117 -0.38 -5.49 11.48
CA PRO A 117 0.62 -6.51 11.19
C PRO A 117 0.71 -7.54 12.32
N VAL A 118 0.76 -8.82 11.98
CA VAL A 118 0.96 -9.93 12.94
C VAL A 118 2.44 -10.33 12.98
N VAL A 119 3.15 -10.16 11.86
CA VAL A 119 4.58 -10.47 11.76
C VAL A 119 5.42 -9.31 12.29
N THR A 120 6.34 -9.60 13.21
CA THR A 120 7.24 -8.60 13.82
C THR A 120 8.12 -7.88 12.81
N LEU A 121 8.52 -8.57 11.74
CA LEU A 121 9.40 -8.07 10.68
C LEU A 121 8.64 -7.40 9.53
N PHE A 122 7.33 -7.14 9.65
CA PHE A 122 6.52 -6.56 8.58
C PHE A 122 7.14 -5.27 8.01
N ASN A 123 7.55 -4.34 8.87
CA ASN A 123 8.17 -3.09 8.42
C ASN A 123 9.50 -3.31 7.68
N SER A 124 10.21 -4.41 7.97
CA SER A 124 11.48 -4.73 7.34
C SER A 124 11.32 -5.38 5.98
N ILE A 125 10.24 -6.14 5.75
CA ILE A 125 10.01 -6.88 4.49
C ILE A 125 9.05 -6.17 3.53
N THR A 126 8.20 -5.27 4.02
CA THR A 126 7.22 -4.53 3.23
C THR A 126 7.75 -3.15 2.87
N ASN A 127 7.53 -2.70 1.63
CA ASN A 127 7.91 -1.36 1.19
C ASN A 127 6.92 -0.30 1.71
N ILE A 128 7.01 0.00 3.00
CA ILE A 128 6.25 1.05 3.68
C ILE A 128 7.21 2.04 4.35
N GLY A 129 6.77 3.27 4.62
CA GLY A 129 7.63 4.26 5.27
C GLY A 129 8.08 3.80 6.66
N LEU A 130 9.38 3.89 6.94
CA LEU A 130 9.98 3.60 8.25
C LEU A 130 9.85 4.78 9.20
N LYS A 131 9.89 6.01 8.67
CA LYS A 131 9.62 7.25 9.37
C LYS A 131 8.41 7.94 8.75
N SER A 132 7.78 8.81 9.53
CA SER A 132 6.57 9.50 9.08
C SER A 132 6.56 10.93 9.56
N ILE A 133 6.52 11.87 8.61
CA ILE A 133 6.40 13.30 8.86
C ILE A 133 5.05 13.64 9.50
N LEU A 134 3.99 13.02 8.98
CA LEU A 134 2.66 13.03 9.56
C LEU A 134 2.43 11.70 10.26
N PRO A 135 1.78 11.64 11.42
CA PRO A 135 1.45 10.38 12.10
C PRO A 135 0.29 9.66 11.41
N SER A 136 0.15 9.78 10.09
CA SER A 136 -0.95 9.19 9.35
C SER A 136 -0.82 7.67 9.28
N ILE A 137 -1.97 6.99 9.16
CA ILE A 137 -2.03 5.56 8.85
C ILE A 137 -2.65 5.37 7.46
N TYR A 138 -2.57 4.15 6.94
CA TYR A 138 -3.12 3.83 5.62
C TYR A 138 -4.65 3.87 5.64
N TYR A 139 -5.26 4.42 4.59
CA TYR A 139 -6.71 4.43 4.40
C TYR A 139 -7.05 3.99 2.98
N PHE A 140 -7.73 2.85 2.90
CA PHE A 140 -8.13 2.23 1.66
C PHE A 140 -9.64 2.31 1.54
N THR A 141 -10.15 2.85 0.44
CA THR A 141 -11.59 2.94 0.20
C THR A 141 -11.90 2.66 -1.25
N ASN A 142 -13.12 2.22 -1.54
CA ASN A 142 -13.64 2.10 -2.91
C ASN A 142 -14.11 3.45 -3.48
N LYS A 143 -14.24 4.49 -2.64
CA LYS A 143 -14.73 5.80 -3.06
C LYS A 143 -13.71 6.60 -3.87
N GLY A 144 -14.16 7.23 -4.94
CA GLY A 144 -13.34 8.13 -5.77
C GLY A 144 -12.16 7.43 -6.47
N LYS A 145 -12.29 6.12 -6.73
CA LYS A 145 -11.26 5.32 -7.38
C LYS A 145 -11.41 5.32 -8.89
N THR A 146 -10.27 5.32 -9.58
CA THR A 146 -10.20 5.17 -11.03
C THR A 146 -9.87 3.73 -11.40
N GLU A 147 -10.48 3.24 -12.48
CA GLU A 147 -10.18 1.91 -12.98
C GLU A 147 -8.70 1.82 -13.38
N PHE A 148 -8.07 0.71 -12.97
CA PHE A 148 -6.70 0.40 -13.33
C PHE A 148 -6.70 -0.76 -14.33
N VAL A 149 -6.35 -0.45 -15.57
CA VAL A 149 -6.23 -1.47 -16.62
C VAL A 149 -4.89 -2.17 -16.45
N ASN A 150 -4.90 -3.37 -15.86
CA ASN A 150 -3.70 -4.21 -15.87
C ASN A 150 -3.40 -4.59 -17.33
N ALA A 151 -2.14 -4.46 -17.76
CA ALA A 151 -1.69 -4.92 -19.08
C ALA A 151 -1.93 -6.43 -19.32
N THR A 152 -2.04 -7.21 -18.24
CA THR A 152 -2.42 -8.63 -18.28
C THR A 152 -3.85 -8.82 -17.77
N GLN A 153 -4.75 -9.30 -18.63
CA GLN A 153 -6.14 -9.60 -18.24
C GLN A 153 -6.19 -10.71 -17.19
N THR A 154 -6.91 -10.46 -16.08
CA THR A 154 -7.18 -11.40 -14.98
C THR A 154 -8.58 -12.05 -15.18
N PRO A 155 -8.85 -13.28 -14.69
CA PRO A 155 -10.14 -13.97 -14.82
C PRO A 155 -11.24 -13.29 -14.00
N HIS A 156 -10.85 -12.49 -13.01
CA HIS A 156 -11.69 -11.55 -12.29
C HIS A 156 -11.22 -10.13 -12.61
N THR A 157 -12.14 -9.18 -12.76
CA THR A 157 -11.73 -7.77 -12.81
C THR A 157 -11.16 -7.38 -11.46
N SER A 158 -9.91 -6.93 -11.47
CA SER A 158 -9.13 -6.60 -10.29
C SER A 158 -9.28 -5.11 -10.00
N TYR A 159 -9.72 -4.74 -8.80
CA TYR A 159 -9.97 -3.35 -8.40
C TYR A 159 -9.04 -2.92 -7.24
N PRO A 160 -7.84 -2.39 -7.52
CA PRO A 160 -6.93 -1.94 -6.47
C PRO A 160 -7.52 -0.79 -5.65
N LEU A 161 -7.48 -0.88 -4.32
CA LEU A 161 -7.92 0.22 -3.44
C LEU A 161 -6.81 1.24 -3.16
N SER A 162 -5.62 1.08 -3.71
CA SER A 162 -4.55 2.06 -3.58
C SER A 162 -4.82 3.30 -4.43
N ASN A 163 -4.48 4.48 -3.93
CA ASN A 163 -4.49 5.74 -4.65
C ASN A 163 -3.43 5.76 -5.75
N THR A 164 -3.65 6.62 -6.75
CA THR A 164 -2.62 6.94 -7.75
C THR A 164 -1.39 7.54 -7.08
N ILE A 165 -0.23 7.27 -7.65
CA ILE A 165 1.04 7.81 -7.18
C ILE A 165 1.01 9.35 -7.26
N LEU A 166 1.41 10.01 -6.18
CA LEU A 166 1.40 11.48 -6.10
C LEU A 166 2.47 12.08 -7.01
N GLN A 167 2.20 13.29 -7.49
CA GLN A 167 3.19 14.10 -8.20
C GLN A 167 4.41 14.36 -7.30
N PHE A 168 5.60 14.37 -7.91
CA PHE A 168 6.81 14.80 -7.25
C PHE A 168 6.68 16.25 -6.75
N GLN A 169 7.18 16.51 -5.55
CA GLN A 169 7.19 17.83 -4.92
C GLN A 169 8.61 18.12 -4.45
N GLN A 170 9.18 19.23 -4.94
CA GLN A 170 10.51 19.67 -4.54
C GLN A 170 10.52 19.97 -3.02
N GLY A 171 11.53 19.47 -2.32
CA GLY A 171 11.66 19.67 -0.87
C GLY A 171 10.91 18.67 -0.01
N ARG A 172 10.00 17.85 -0.58
CA ARG A 172 9.37 16.73 0.16
C ARG A 172 10.38 15.60 0.34
N ASN A 173 10.56 15.11 1.56
CA ASN A 173 11.36 13.91 1.80
C ASN A 173 10.67 12.62 1.29
N TYR A 174 11.36 11.89 0.43
CA TYR A 174 11.01 10.58 -0.11
C TYR A 174 12.00 9.54 0.43
N GLU A 175 11.51 8.59 1.22
CA GLU A 175 12.35 7.47 1.65
C GLU A 175 12.68 6.53 0.48
N MET A 176 13.77 5.76 0.60
CA MET A 176 14.09 4.70 -0.34
C MET A 176 12.89 3.75 -0.54
N GLY A 177 12.53 3.49 -1.80
CA GLY A 177 11.36 2.72 -2.21
C GLY A 177 10.07 3.55 -2.37
N ALA A 178 10.07 4.83 -2.01
CA ALA A 178 8.93 5.70 -2.26
C ALA A 178 8.71 5.92 -3.76
N LEU A 179 7.45 5.98 -4.16
CA LEU A 179 7.04 6.23 -5.54
C LEU A 179 6.63 7.70 -5.71
N ALA A 180 7.03 8.31 -6.83
CA ALA A 180 6.59 9.63 -7.23
C ALA A 180 6.37 9.69 -8.74
N ASN A 181 5.40 10.49 -9.18
CA ASN A 181 5.14 10.75 -10.58
C ASN A 181 5.87 12.02 -11.03
N PHE A 182 6.71 11.90 -12.05
CA PHE A 182 7.46 12.97 -12.69
C PHE A 182 6.84 13.27 -14.06
N GLY A 183 5.71 13.97 -14.07
CA GLY A 183 5.06 14.39 -15.32
C GLY A 183 4.63 13.22 -16.20
N GLY A 184 4.08 12.16 -15.61
CA GLY A 184 3.61 10.95 -16.29
C GLY A 184 4.54 9.75 -16.13
N ILE A 185 5.82 9.95 -15.82
CA ILE A 185 6.77 8.87 -15.58
C ILE A 185 6.77 8.54 -14.08
N THR A 186 6.44 7.30 -13.74
CA THR A 186 6.55 6.84 -12.36
C THR A 186 8.01 6.49 -12.06
N LYS A 187 8.54 7.03 -10.96
CA LYS A 187 9.88 6.73 -10.47
C LYS A 187 9.84 6.24 -9.02
N GLU A 188 10.77 5.35 -8.70
CA GLU A 188 11.03 4.86 -7.34
C GLU A 188 12.34 5.46 -6.82
N ALA A 189 12.33 5.92 -5.57
CA ALA A 189 13.52 6.46 -4.92
C ALA A 189 14.53 5.35 -4.58
N LEU A 190 15.77 5.49 -5.06
CA LEU A 190 16.88 4.56 -4.81
C LEU A 190 17.60 4.83 -3.48
N GLN A 191 17.32 5.96 -2.84
CA GLN A 191 17.79 6.37 -1.52
C GLN A 191 16.81 7.41 -0.95
N ASN A 192 16.97 7.78 0.33
CA ASN A 192 16.24 8.89 0.91
C ASN A 192 16.65 10.19 0.21
N THR A 193 15.69 10.94 -0.31
CA THR A 193 15.97 12.17 -1.07
C THR A 193 14.81 13.16 -0.99
N ASN A 194 15.11 14.44 -1.15
CA ASN A 194 14.13 15.53 -1.25
C ASN A 194 14.29 16.35 -2.55
N SER A 195 15.08 15.83 -3.50
CA SER A 195 15.45 16.48 -4.75
C SER A 195 15.10 15.62 -5.97
N ASN A 196 15.16 16.24 -7.14
CA ASN A 196 14.95 15.59 -8.43
C ASN A 196 16.25 15.06 -9.07
N GLN A 197 17.32 14.83 -8.29
CA GLN A 197 18.60 14.34 -8.81
C GLN A 197 18.46 12.96 -9.46
N ALA A 198 18.83 12.85 -10.74
CA ALA A 198 18.47 11.70 -11.57
C ALA A 198 19.00 10.36 -11.05
N ASP A 199 20.17 10.33 -10.40
CA ASP A 199 20.80 9.14 -9.83
C ASP A 199 20.14 8.66 -8.54
N HIS A 200 19.25 9.46 -7.94
CA HIS A 200 18.46 9.06 -6.77
C HIS A 200 17.15 8.34 -7.14
N TRP A 201 16.82 8.24 -8.43
CA TRP A 201 15.54 7.72 -8.90
C TRP A 201 15.71 6.68 -10.00
N GLU A 202 14.78 5.73 -10.07
CA GLU A 202 14.70 4.73 -11.13
C GLU A 202 13.28 4.68 -11.70
N ASP A 203 13.17 4.61 -13.03
CA ASP A 203 11.88 4.46 -13.70
C ASP A 203 11.24 3.11 -13.35
N THR A 204 9.95 3.12 -13.09
CA THR A 204 9.17 1.92 -12.78
C THR A 204 7.74 2.07 -13.29
N ASP A 205 7.02 0.95 -13.39
CA ASP A 205 5.61 0.95 -13.75
C ASP A 205 4.71 1.18 -12.54
N ASP A 206 3.61 1.90 -12.74
CA ASP A 206 2.51 1.94 -11.77
C ASP A 206 1.74 0.62 -11.83
N LYS A 207 1.90 -0.20 -10.80
CA LYS A 207 1.17 -1.48 -10.63
C LYS A 207 0.06 -1.37 -9.58
N ARG A 208 -0.28 -0.15 -9.16
CA ARG A 208 -1.19 0.16 -8.05
C ARG A 208 -0.79 -0.57 -6.77
N PHE A 209 0.48 -0.45 -6.43
CA PHE A 209 0.97 -0.85 -5.11
C PHE A 209 0.52 0.14 -4.05
N VAL A 210 0.32 -0.37 -2.83
CA VAL A 210 0.17 0.45 -1.64
C VAL A 210 1.38 1.39 -1.56
N ASN A 211 1.12 2.69 -1.47
CA ASN A 211 2.15 3.72 -1.54
C ASN A 211 1.84 4.90 -0.61
N GLN A 212 2.67 5.95 -0.63
CA GLN A 212 2.50 7.09 0.27
C GLN A 212 1.21 7.89 0.05
N ALA A 213 0.59 7.79 -1.13
CA ALA A 213 -0.72 8.37 -1.42
C ALA A 213 -1.85 7.72 -0.61
N ASP A 214 -1.65 6.54 -0.05
CA ASP A 214 -2.63 5.82 0.77
C ASP A 214 -2.54 6.19 2.25
N LYS A 215 -1.41 6.78 2.69
CA LYS A 215 -1.12 7.08 4.09
C LYS A 215 -1.71 8.43 4.51
N ILE A 216 -3.03 8.52 4.48
CA ILE A 216 -3.78 9.79 4.57
C ILE A 216 -4.68 9.93 5.79
N LEU A 217 -4.98 8.85 6.52
CA LEU A 217 -5.89 8.92 7.67
C LEU A 217 -5.19 9.51 8.90
N LEU A 218 -5.73 10.63 9.39
CA LEU A 218 -5.26 11.37 10.55
C LEU A 218 -6.42 11.68 11.50
N PRO A 219 -6.15 11.87 12.81
CA PRO A 219 -7.09 12.52 13.70
C PRO A 219 -7.14 14.03 13.38
N HIS A 220 -8.11 14.76 13.95
CA HIS A 220 -8.21 16.22 13.73
C HIS A 220 -7.07 17.02 14.37
N VAL A 221 -6.45 16.49 15.42
CA VAL A 221 -5.31 17.11 16.10
C VAL A 221 -4.11 16.17 15.99
N PHE A 222 -3.04 16.63 15.35
CA PHE A 222 -1.86 15.80 15.10
C PHE A 222 -0.58 16.63 15.09
N LYS A 223 0.55 15.92 15.18
CA LYS A 223 1.88 16.53 15.07
C LYS A 223 2.36 16.50 13.63
N TYR A 224 3.01 17.56 13.19
CA TYR A 224 3.83 17.58 11.98
C TYR A 224 5.30 17.59 12.38
N GLN A 225 6.07 16.61 11.92
CA GLN A 225 7.53 16.61 12.11
C GLN A 225 8.18 17.47 11.04
N ILE A 226 9.00 18.43 11.47
CA ILE A 226 9.69 19.34 10.57
C ILE A 226 10.73 18.55 9.78
N GLN A 227 10.81 18.80 8.47
CA GLN A 227 11.79 18.14 7.60
C GLN A 227 13.14 18.82 7.77
N GLU A 228 14.22 18.06 7.85
CA GLU A 228 15.57 18.59 7.98
C GLU A 228 16.37 18.28 6.72
N PRO A 229 17.20 19.20 6.22
CA PRO A 229 17.35 20.59 6.66
C PRO A 229 16.21 21.47 6.13
N GLN A 230 15.69 22.39 6.96
CA GLN A 230 14.71 23.39 6.52
C GLN A 230 15.18 24.80 6.92
N ASN A 231 15.22 25.70 5.94
CA ASN A 231 15.68 27.09 6.12
C ASN A 231 14.57 28.04 6.54
N ASP A 232 13.33 27.56 6.60
CA ASP A 232 12.17 28.38 6.96
C ASP A 232 12.22 28.74 8.45
N THR A 233 11.81 29.96 8.77
CA THR A 233 11.56 30.40 10.16
C THR A 233 10.08 30.51 10.47
N GLN A 234 9.24 30.51 9.42
CA GLN A 234 7.80 30.57 9.51
C GLN A 234 7.19 29.50 8.61
N LEU A 235 6.24 28.75 9.15
CA LEU A 235 5.42 27.82 8.40
C LEU A 235 3.95 28.19 8.51
N GLU A 236 3.28 28.26 7.38
CA GLU A 236 1.83 28.35 7.28
C GLU A 236 1.26 27.00 6.84
N PHE A 237 0.19 26.58 7.53
CA PHE A 237 -0.53 25.34 7.28
C PHE A 237 -1.98 25.69 6.96
N GLN A 238 -2.39 25.42 5.73
CA GLN A 238 -3.75 25.63 5.25
C GLN A 238 -4.44 24.28 5.06
N LEU A 239 -5.59 24.09 5.72
CA LEU A 239 -6.48 22.97 5.45
C LEU A 239 -7.50 23.42 4.39
N LEU A 240 -7.52 22.73 3.26
CA LEU A 240 -8.42 22.98 2.14
C LEU A 240 -9.47 21.87 2.04
N ASP A 241 -10.70 22.21 1.72
CA ASP A 241 -11.77 21.26 1.44
C ASP A 241 -11.62 20.60 0.05
N SER A 242 -12.56 19.72 -0.32
CA SER A 242 -12.56 19.06 -1.64
C SER A 242 -12.78 20.01 -2.82
N GLY A 243 -13.26 21.24 -2.57
CA GLY A 243 -13.39 22.31 -3.55
C GLY A 243 -12.16 23.23 -3.62
N ASN A 244 -11.07 22.89 -2.91
CA ASN A 244 -9.87 23.70 -2.73
C ASN A 244 -10.09 25.04 -2.00
N SER A 245 -11.19 25.17 -1.25
CA SER A 245 -11.44 26.35 -0.41
C SER A 245 -10.78 26.19 0.95
N THR A 246 -10.16 27.25 1.46
CA THR A 246 -9.52 27.23 2.78
C THR A 246 -10.54 27.12 3.91
N VAL A 247 -10.44 26.05 4.69
CA VAL A 247 -11.24 25.80 5.90
C VAL A 247 -10.59 26.43 7.12
N LYS A 248 -9.26 26.29 7.26
CA LYS A 248 -8.50 26.83 8.39
C LYS A 248 -7.05 27.09 8.02
N THR A 249 -6.48 28.17 8.56
CA THR A 249 -5.05 28.49 8.46
C THR A 249 -4.41 28.51 9.85
N LEU A 250 -3.24 27.89 9.99
CA LEU A 250 -2.40 27.93 11.18
C LEU A 250 -1.01 28.46 10.80
N GLN A 251 -0.50 29.42 11.55
CA GLN A 251 0.87 29.91 11.39
C GLN A 251 1.73 29.48 12.58
N LYS A 252 2.96 29.04 12.31
CA LYS A 252 3.91 28.54 13.31
C LYS A 252 5.30 29.13 13.05
N THR A 253 5.83 29.84 14.04
CA THR A 253 7.25 30.17 14.11
C THR A 253 8.06 28.92 14.47
N ILE A 254 9.12 28.65 13.72
CA ILE A 254 10.03 27.53 13.96
C ILE A 254 11.45 28.03 14.17
N THR A 255 12.22 27.28 14.97
CA THR A 255 13.64 27.55 15.24
C THR A 255 14.47 26.33 14.84
N THR A 256 15.78 26.45 14.82
CA THR A 256 16.71 25.34 14.55
C THR A 256 16.61 24.16 15.55
N THR A 257 15.93 24.38 16.68
CA THR A 257 15.69 23.32 17.69
C THR A 257 14.28 22.72 17.61
N THR A 258 13.37 23.33 16.86
CA THR A 258 11.99 22.86 16.73
C THR A 258 11.98 21.59 15.88
N ARG A 259 11.50 20.47 16.44
CA ARG A 259 11.44 19.18 15.72
C ARG A 259 10.03 18.82 15.26
N ASP A 260 9.01 19.27 15.98
CA ASP A 260 7.62 19.06 15.62
C ASP A 260 6.76 20.28 15.99
N VAL A 261 5.59 20.38 15.34
CA VAL A 261 4.54 21.35 15.68
C VAL A 261 3.19 20.64 15.74
N VAL A 262 2.34 21.03 16.70
CA VAL A 262 0.97 20.53 16.79
C VAL A 262 0.06 21.36 15.89
N LEU A 263 -0.66 20.67 15.02
CA LEU A 263 -1.70 21.19 14.15
C LEU A 263 -3.06 20.77 14.72
N ASP A 264 -3.92 21.77 14.96
CA ASP A 264 -5.25 21.58 15.52
C ASP A 264 -6.30 22.01 14.48
N PHE A 265 -6.93 21.01 13.89
CA PHE A 265 -8.03 21.14 12.95
C PHE A 265 -9.33 20.57 13.53
N GLU A 266 -9.55 20.65 14.85
CA GLU A 266 -10.82 20.20 15.44
C GLU A 266 -11.98 21.16 15.07
N LYS A 267 -11.69 22.46 15.02
CA LYS A 267 -12.65 23.52 14.72
C LYS A 267 -12.13 24.50 13.68
N GLU A 268 -13.05 25.09 12.91
CA GLU A 268 -12.75 26.05 11.82
C GLU A 268 -11.94 27.27 12.31
N THR A 269 -12.18 27.72 13.54
CA THR A 269 -11.38 28.76 14.20
C THR A 269 -11.01 28.32 15.62
N ASN A 270 -10.07 29.02 16.26
CA ASN A 270 -9.64 28.71 17.63
C ASN A 270 -10.63 29.18 18.71
N ASN A 271 -11.84 29.62 18.31
CA ASN A 271 -12.90 30.02 19.24
C ASN A 271 -13.64 28.78 19.75
N SER A 272 -13.99 28.76 21.03
CA SER A 272 -14.72 27.65 21.67
C SER A 272 -16.09 27.38 21.05
N THR A 273 -16.73 28.40 20.45
CA THR A 273 -18.04 28.29 19.79
C THR A 273 -18.00 27.96 18.30
N ALA A 274 -16.80 27.82 17.71
CA ALA A 274 -16.66 27.51 16.29
C ALA A 274 -17.17 26.11 15.95
N ALA A 275 -17.65 25.94 14.71
CA ALA A 275 -18.11 24.66 14.21
C ALA A 275 -16.96 23.64 14.17
N LEU A 276 -17.32 22.38 14.44
CA LEU A 276 -16.40 21.26 14.28
C LEU A 276 -16.14 21.03 12.79
N ILE A 277 -14.87 20.79 12.45
CA ILE A 277 -14.51 20.36 11.10
C ILE A 277 -15.03 18.91 10.93
N PRO A 278 -15.83 18.63 9.88
CA PRO A 278 -16.37 17.28 9.68
C PRO A 278 -15.32 16.24 9.34
N ASN A 279 -15.66 14.97 9.57
CA ASN A 279 -14.86 13.87 9.02
C ASN A 279 -14.91 13.90 7.49
N GLY A 280 -13.77 13.78 6.81
CA GLY A 280 -13.77 13.86 5.36
C GLY A 280 -12.40 13.94 4.71
N PHE A 281 -12.41 14.06 3.38
CA PHE A 281 -11.22 14.31 2.59
C PHE A 281 -10.87 15.79 2.59
N TYR A 282 -9.59 16.08 2.80
CA TYR A 282 -9.04 17.43 2.82
C TYR A 282 -7.67 17.43 2.14
N THR A 283 -7.17 18.62 1.87
CA THR A 283 -5.79 18.84 1.45
C THR A 283 -5.09 19.72 2.48
N LEU A 284 -3.95 19.27 2.99
CA LEU A 284 -3.05 20.10 3.79
C LEU A 284 -2.01 20.72 2.87
N LYS A 285 -2.07 22.04 2.70
CA LYS A 285 -1.04 22.85 2.05
C LYS A 285 -0.14 23.45 3.11
N ILE A 286 1.17 23.29 2.96
CA ILE A 286 2.20 23.83 3.84
C ILE A 286 3.07 24.79 3.03
N THR A 287 3.21 26.02 3.47
CA THR A 287 4.08 27.02 2.84
C THR A 287 5.09 27.58 3.83
N GLY A 288 6.29 27.87 3.35
CA GLY A 288 7.39 28.43 4.14
C GLY A 288 7.92 29.75 3.57
N ASP A 289 8.56 30.55 4.41
CA ASP A 289 9.16 31.85 4.04
C ASP A 289 10.37 31.75 3.09
N SER A 290 10.96 30.55 2.94
CA SER A 290 12.00 30.25 1.95
C SER A 290 11.45 29.83 0.58
N GLY A 291 10.13 29.81 0.39
CA GLY A 291 9.47 29.38 -0.85
C GLY A 291 9.13 27.89 -0.89
N LEU A 292 9.19 27.19 0.24
CA LEU A 292 8.69 25.82 0.38
C LEU A 292 7.18 25.79 0.09
N GLU A 293 6.73 24.84 -0.72
CA GLU A 293 5.31 24.50 -0.89
C GLU A 293 5.13 22.99 -0.94
N LEU A 294 4.40 22.44 0.03
CA LEU A 294 4.09 21.02 0.13
C LEU A 294 2.58 20.80 0.22
N ILE A 295 2.10 19.74 -0.42
CA ILE A 295 0.69 19.39 -0.52
C ILE A 295 0.52 17.92 -0.12
N TYR A 296 -0.33 17.68 0.88
CA TYR A 296 -0.66 16.35 1.38
C TYR A 296 -2.18 16.12 1.30
N PRO A 297 -2.65 15.08 0.58
CA PRO A 297 -4.03 14.65 0.72
C PRO A 297 -4.24 14.02 2.11
N LEU A 298 -5.33 14.35 2.76
CA LEU A 298 -5.69 13.87 4.09
C LEU A 298 -7.10 13.29 4.09
N TYR A 299 -7.34 12.36 5.02
CA TYR A 299 -8.67 11.99 5.46
C TYR A 299 -8.74 12.19 6.98
N LEU A 300 -9.47 13.21 7.44
CA LEU A 300 -9.60 13.51 8.86
C LEU A 300 -10.73 12.67 9.45
N ASN A 301 -10.41 11.81 10.41
CA ASN A 301 -11.40 11.06 11.16
C ASN A 301 -10.81 10.56 12.49
N SER A 302 -11.16 11.23 13.59
CA SER A 302 -10.61 10.90 14.91
C SER A 302 -11.10 9.56 15.47
N SER A 303 -12.28 9.07 15.05
CA SER A 303 -12.83 7.81 15.58
C SER A 303 -12.29 6.58 14.84
N LEU A 304 -11.96 6.71 13.55
CA LEU A 304 -11.31 5.64 12.78
C LEU A 304 -9.80 5.56 13.01
N TYR A 305 -9.17 6.65 13.46
CA TYR A 305 -7.73 6.71 13.64
C TYR A 305 -7.25 5.99 14.90
N ASP A 306 -6.32 5.05 14.74
CA ASP A 306 -5.56 4.41 15.83
C ASP A 306 -4.11 4.22 15.37
N ARG A 307 -3.19 4.94 16.01
CA ARG A 307 -1.75 4.93 15.70
C ARG A 307 -1.09 3.55 15.79
N ASN A 308 -1.72 2.58 16.46
CA ASN A 308 -1.19 1.22 16.60
C ASN A 308 -1.62 0.30 15.45
N GLN A 309 -2.38 0.81 14.49
CA GLN A 309 -2.80 0.10 13.29
C GLN A 309 -1.90 0.42 12.12
N LEU A 310 -1.83 -0.51 11.16
CA LEU A 310 -1.26 -0.20 9.85
C LEU A 310 -2.19 0.74 9.09
N GLY A 311 -3.49 0.47 9.13
CA GLY A 311 -4.49 1.26 8.41
C GLY A 311 -5.89 0.71 8.51
N VAL A 312 -6.80 1.31 7.75
CA VAL A 312 -8.23 0.98 7.70
C VAL A 312 -8.66 0.73 6.26
N ILE A 313 -9.50 -0.28 6.05
CA ILE A 313 -10.25 -0.50 4.81
C ILE A 313 -11.67 -0.03 5.06
N ASP A 314 -12.11 1.02 4.39
CA ASP A 314 -13.45 1.60 4.50
C ASP A 314 -14.21 1.44 3.18
N ILE A 315 -15.11 0.46 3.14
CA ILE A 315 -15.94 0.17 1.96
C ILE A 315 -17.29 0.85 2.10
N ARG A 316 -17.61 1.72 1.15
CA ARG A 316 -18.74 2.63 1.19
C ARG A 316 -19.75 2.32 0.09
N LEU A 317 -21.04 2.46 0.41
CA LEU A 317 -22.14 2.27 -0.54
C LEU A 317 -22.51 3.55 -1.30
N ASP A 318 -22.00 4.70 -0.87
CA ASP A 318 -22.25 6.00 -1.50
C ASP A 318 -21.47 6.19 -2.83
N GLU A 319 -20.57 5.27 -3.17
CA GLU A 319 -19.93 5.20 -4.48
C GLU A 319 -20.89 4.57 -5.50
N GLN A 320 -21.42 5.39 -6.42
CA GLN A 320 -22.38 4.97 -7.45
C GLN A 320 -21.78 5.14 -8.86
N ASN A 321 -22.36 4.44 -9.85
CA ASN A 321 -21.98 4.55 -11.27
C ASN A 321 -20.48 4.31 -11.55
N SER A 322 -19.83 3.53 -10.70
CA SER A 322 -18.40 3.27 -10.73
C SER A 322 -18.12 1.77 -10.82
N PRO A 323 -17.01 1.35 -11.44
CA PRO A 323 -16.54 -0.04 -11.34
C PRO A 323 -16.32 -0.49 -9.88
N PHE A 324 -16.10 0.47 -8.97
CA PHE A 324 -15.91 0.25 -7.55
C PHE A 324 -17.22 0.28 -6.73
N SER A 325 -18.37 0.47 -7.37
CA SER A 325 -19.67 0.43 -6.69
C SER A 325 -20.07 -1.02 -6.36
N LEU A 326 -20.71 -1.22 -5.20
CA LEU A 326 -21.16 -2.54 -4.76
C LEU A 326 -22.44 -3.01 -5.47
N LEU A 327 -23.29 -2.04 -5.84
CA LEU A 327 -24.55 -2.26 -6.52
C LEU A 327 -24.54 -1.60 -7.90
N ASP A 328 -25.38 -2.10 -8.81
CA ASP A 328 -25.69 -1.42 -10.06
C ASP A 328 -26.73 -0.29 -9.86
N THR A 329 -27.03 0.43 -10.94
CA THR A 329 -27.95 1.59 -10.92
C THR A 329 -29.37 1.26 -10.48
N ASN A 330 -29.75 -0.03 -10.55
CA ASN A 330 -31.08 -0.51 -10.19
C ASN A 330 -31.09 -1.17 -8.80
N GLY A 331 -29.97 -1.08 -8.05
CA GLY A 331 -29.84 -1.64 -6.72
C GLY A 331 -29.60 -3.15 -6.68
N PHE A 332 -29.28 -3.79 -7.81
CA PHE A 332 -28.87 -5.20 -7.81
C PHE A 332 -27.37 -5.32 -7.51
N LEU A 333 -26.97 -6.46 -6.95
CA LEU A 333 -25.55 -6.81 -6.85
C LEU A 333 -24.93 -6.87 -8.25
N LYS A 334 -23.64 -6.53 -8.33
CA LYS A 334 -22.85 -6.69 -9.57
C LYS A 334 -22.71 -8.15 -10.00
N ALA A 335 -22.68 -9.08 -9.03
CA ALA A 335 -22.69 -10.50 -9.31
C ALA A 335 -24.01 -10.88 -10.02
N LYS A 336 -23.93 -11.64 -11.11
CA LYS A 336 -25.11 -12.07 -11.89
C LYS A 336 -24.84 -13.34 -12.69
N ILE A 337 -25.88 -13.92 -13.25
CA ILE A 337 -25.77 -14.87 -14.37
C ILE A 337 -26.25 -14.12 -15.61
N ASN A 338 -25.39 -13.96 -16.62
CA ASN A 338 -25.76 -13.27 -17.85
C ASN A 338 -26.71 -14.12 -18.71
N ALA A 339 -27.21 -13.56 -19.82
CA ALA A 339 -28.14 -14.25 -20.71
C ALA A 339 -27.55 -15.52 -21.37
N ASN A 340 -26.23 -15.62 -21.44
CA ASN A 340 -25.51 -16.78 -21.97
C ASN A 340 -25.29 -17.88 -20.92
N GLY A 341 -25.69 -17.65 -19.66
CA GLY A 341 -25.48 -18.57 -18.55
C GLY A 341 -24.13 -18.40 -17.83
N ASP A 342 -23.30 -17.45 -18.24
CA ASP A 342 -22.01 -17.19 -17.59
C ASP A 342 -22.19 -16.47 -16.25
N LYS A 343 -21.39 -16.88 -15.26
CA LYS A 343 -21.36 -16.23 -13.95
C LYS A 343 -20.46 -15.00 -14.02
N VAL A 344 -21.04 -13.83 -13.78
CA VAL A 344 -20.31 -12.59 -13.52
C VAL A 344 -20.03 -12.51 -12.02
N SER A 345 -18.76 -12.32 -11.68
CA SER A 345 -18.31 -12.27 -10.28
C SER A 345 -18.74 -10.98 -9.58
N HIS A 346 -18.79 -11.04 -8.25
CA HIS A 346 -18.82 -9.86 -7.37
C HIS A 346 -17.54 -9.03 -7.52
N PRO A 347 -17.53 -7.75 -7.11
CA PRO A 347 -16.33 -6.92 -7.09
C PRO A 347 -15.26 -7.53 -6.18
N VAL A 348 -14.06 -7.67 -6.72
CA VAL A 348 -12.86 -8.12 -5.99
C VAL A 348 -11.92 -6.94 -5.87
N PHE A 349 -11.81 -6.41 -4.67
CA PHE A 349 -10.89 -5.33 -4.35
C PHE A 349 -9.54 -5.88 -3.89
N GLU A 350 -8.46 -5.18 -4.24
CA GLU A 350 -7.09 -5.62 -3.95
C GLU A 350 -6.29 -4.60 -3.16
N LEU A 351 -5.55 -5.10 -2.17
CA LEU A 351 -4.40 -4.41 -1.56
C LEU A 351 -3.13 -5.10 -2.03
N ARG A 352 -2.25 -4.36 -2.68
CA ARG A 352 -1.05 -4.87 -3.34
C ARG A 352 0.19 -4.34 -2.62
N PHE A 353 0.81 -5.14 -1.78
CA PHE A 353 2.03 -4.77 -1.05
C PHE A 353 3.26 -5.24 -1.82
N THR A 354 4.17 -4.32 -2.14
CA THR A 354 5.49 -4.67 -2.67
C THR A 354 6.48 -4.93 -1.55
N ASN A 355 7.48 -5.76 -1.84
CA ASN A 355 8.56 -6.07 -0.93
C ASN A 355 9.57 -4.93 -0.84
N ARG A 356 10.18 -4.76 0.35
CA ARG A 356 11.23 -3.77 0.55
C ARG A 356 12.45 -4.12 -0.30
N LYS A 357 12.94 -3.15 -1.07
CA LYS A 357 14.23 -3.24 -1.74
C LYS A 357 15.35 -2.76 -0.81
N THR A 358 16.49 -3.45 -0.83
CA THR A 358 17.69 -3.07 -0.06
C THR A 358 18.94 -3.23 -0.92
N TYR A 359 19.98 -2.47 -0.59
CA TYR A 359 21.31 -2.71 -1.12
C TYR A 359 21.91 -3.91 -0.41
N TRP A 360 22.26 -4.94 -1.17
CA TRP A 360 22.82 -6.17 -0.61
C TRP A 360 24.31 -5.97 -0.40
N ARG A 361 24.76 -6.08 0.86
CA ARG A 361 26.14 -5.84 1.26
C ARG A 361 26.77 -7.15 1.71
N TYR A 362 27.65 -7.67 0.87
CA TYR A 362 28.38 -8.90 1.12
C TYR A 362 29.63 -8.60 1.95
N ASN A 363 29.70 -9.24 3.10
CA ASN A 363 30.80 -9.18 4.04
C ASN A 363 31.49 -10.55 4.08
N LYS A 364 32.83 -10.55 4.10
CA LYS A 364 33.67 -11.75 4.14
C LYS A 364 34.80 -11.49 5.13
N GLU A 365 35.20 -12.50 5.90
CA GLU A 365 36.29 -12.36 6.90
C GLU A 365 37.61 -11.97 6.23
N VAL A 366 37.89 -12.58 5.08
CA VAL A 366 39.02 -12.24 4.20
C VAL A 366 38.51 -11.35 3.07
N ALA A 367 39.31 -10.35 2.67
CA ALA A 367 38.97 -9.47 1.56
C ALA A 367 38.63 -10.25 0.27
N PHE A 368 37.78 -9.66 -0.57
CA PHE A 368 37.49 -10.21 -1.89
C PHE A 368 38.74 -10.12 -2.77
N ASN A 369 39.05 -11.20 -3.50
CA ASN A 369 40.18 -11.21 -4.42
C ASN A 369 39.81 -10.52 -5.75
N ALA A 370 40.82 -10.20 -6.58
CA ALA A 370 40.62 -9.48 -7.84
C ALA A 370 39.68 -10.23 -8.80
N SER A 371 39.73 -11.55 -8.86
CA SER A 371 38.85 -12.35 -9.73
C SER A 371 37.38 -12.28 -9.27
N GLU A 372 37.13 -12.36 -7.96
CA GLU A 372 35.78 -12.18 -7.38
C GLU A 372 35.23 -10.78 -7.68
N ILE A 373 36.07 -9.75 -7.56
CA ILE A 373 35.69 -8.35 -7.86
C ILE A 373 35.38 -8.18 -9.35
N THR A 374 36.25 -8.68 -10.25
CA THR A 374 36.03 -8.58 -11.69
C THR A 374 34.80 -9.36 -12.14
N ALA A 375 34.54 -10.53 -11.58
CA ALA A 375 33.35 -11.33 -11.91
C ALA A 375 32.04 -10.69 -11.44
N THR A 376 32.10 -9.76 -10.49
CA THR A 376 30.93 -9.10 -9.89
C THR A 376 30.72 -7.64 -10.29
N SER A 377 31.67 -7.02 -11.00
CA SER A 377 31.75 -5.58 -11.23
C SER A 377 30.57 -4.98 -12.01
N ALA A 378 29.87 -5.79 -12.82
CA ALA A 378 28.71 -5.34 -13.59
C ALA A 378 27.48 -5.02 -12.72
N PHE A 379 27.45 -5.48 -11.47
CA PHE A 379 26.26 -5.41 -10.60
C PHE A 379 26.59 -5.21 -9.12
N LEU A 380 27.83 -5.44 -8.68
CA LEU A 380 28.33 -5.06 -7.37
C LEU A 380 29.46 -4.03 -7.52
N GLN A 381 29.46 -3.05 -6.62
CA GLN A 381 30.56 -2.14 -6.41
C GLN A 381 31.43 -2.63 -5.24
N HIS A 382 32.75 -2.59 -5.43
CA HIS A 382 33.72 -2.93 -4.40
C HIS A 382 34.08 -1.70 -3.57
N ASN A 383 33.92 -1.78 -2.25
CA ASN A 383 34.28 -0.72 -1.32
C ASN A 383 35.04 -1.30 -0.12
N GLY A 384 36.38 -1.26 -0.19
CA GLY A 384 37.26 -1.75 0.87
C GLY A 384 37.22 -3.27 1.04
N LYS A 385 36.48 -3.76 2.05
CA LYS A 385 36.33 -5.20 2.35
C LYS A 385 34.96 -5.75 1.96
N ARG A 386 34.14 -4.97 1.24
CA ARG A 386 32.74 -5.27 0.98
C ARG A 386 32.43 -5.18 -0.50
N LEU A 387 31.52 -6.04 -0.96
CA LEU A 387 30.84 -5.89 -2.24
C LEU A 387 29.39 -5.47 -1.97
N THR A 388 28.94 -4.40 -2.58
CA THR A 388 27.58 -3.87 -2.40
C THR A 388 26.88 -3.88 -3.75
N SER A 389 25.60 -4.24 -3.82
CA SER A 389 24.85 -4.14 -5.07
C SER A 389 24.83 -2.70 -5.61
N ILE A 390 24.93 -2.53 -6.93
CA ILE A 390 24.87 -1.22 -7.60
C ILE A 390 23.43 -0.71 -7.57
N LYS A 391 22.46 -1.61 -7.72
CA LYS A 391 21.02 -1.33 -7.58
C LYS A 391 20.44 -2.09 -6.38
N PRO A 392 19.40 -1.57 -5.73
CA PRO A 392 18.75 -2.29 -4.64
C PRO A 392 17.92 -3.45 -5.18
N LYS A 393 17.80 -4.52 -4.38
CA LYS A 393 17.06 -5.74 -4.73
C LYS A 393 16.00 -6.03 -3.68
N GLY A 394 14.85 -6.50 -4.13
CA GLY A 394 13.71 -6.84 -3.28
C GLY A 394 14.02 -8.02 -2.34
N LEU A 395 13.65 -7.89 -1.07
CA LEU A 395 13.66 -9.00 -0.12
C LEU A 395 12.58 -10.03 -0.50
N THR A 396 12.87 -11.31 -0.37
CA THR A 396 11.96 -12.38 -0.80
C THR A 396 11.92 -13.50 0.23
N SER A 397 10.76 -14.13 0.40
CA SER A 397 10.60 -15.32 1.24
C SER A 397 11.26 -16.55 0.62
N THR A 398 11.21 -16.65 -0.71
CA THR A 398 11.92 -17.67 -1.49
C THR A 398 13.37 -17.23 -1.63
N LEU A 399 14.34 -18.11 -1.38
CA LEU A 399 15.76 -17.77 -1.55
C LEU A 399 16.08 -17.56 -3.05
N VAL A 400 16.16 -16.30 -3.47
CA VAL A 400 16.55 -15.91 -4.83
C VAL A 400 18.02 -15.48 -4.82
N PRO A 401 18.97 -16.38 -5.13
CA PRO A 401 20.37 -16.03 -5.13
C PRO A 401 20.67 -15.02 -6.24
N PHE A 402 21.72 -14.25 -6.02
CA PHE A 402 22.30 -13.47 -7.10
C PHE A 402 23.00 -14.42 -8.08
N LYS A 403 22.74 -14.27 -9.39
CA LYS A 403 23.33 -15.07 -10.47
C LYS A 403 24.03 -14.17 -11.50
N ASN A 404 25.24 -14.52 -11.91
CA ASN A 404 25.87 -14.02 -13.13
C ASN A 404 26.32 -15.21 -13.99
N GLY A 405 25.64 -15.42 -15.12
CA GLY A 405 25.79 -16.64 -15.93
C GLY A 405 25.48 -17.91 -15.14
N ASN A 406 26.14 -19.01 -15.50
CA ASN A 406 25.96 -20.32 -14.84
C ASN A 406 26.94 -20.55 -13.67
N SER A 407 27.92 -19.68 -13.49
CA SER A 407 29.14 -19.97 -12.71
C SER A 407 29.37 -19.06 -11.50
N LEU A 408 28.50 -18.08 -11.25
CA LEU A 408 28.61 -17.22 -10.07
C LEU A 408 27.28 -17.10 -9.33
N LEU A 409 27.22 -17.72 -8.15
CA LEU A 409 26.08 -17.68 -7.25
C LEU A 409 26.48 -17.00 -5.93
N LEU A 410 25.82 -15.89 -5.58
CA LEU A 410 25.93 -15.30 -4.24
C LEU A 410 24.63 -15.50 -3.47
N PRO A 411 24.71 -15.85 -2.17
CA PRO A 411 23.51 -16.11 -1.38
C PRO A 411 22.65 -14.84 -1.26
N PRO A 412 21.32 -14.99 -1.15
CA PRO A 412 20.44 -13.90 -0.76
C PRO A 412 20.57 -13.60 0.75
N PRO A 413 20.05 -12.45 1.23
CA PRO A 413 19.95 -12.20 2.65
C PRO A 413 19.02 -13.22 3.31
N GLN A 414 19.56 -13.98 4.28
CA GLN A 414 18.79 -14.95 5.07
C GLN A 414 18.03 -14.29 6.23
N GLN A 415 18.55 -13.18 6.74
CA GLN A 415 17.90 -12.39 7.78
C GLN A 415 17.29 -11.15 7.15
N THR A 416 16.05 -10.85 7.50
CA THR A 416 15.35 -9.63 7.05
C THR A 416 15.69 -8.43 7.93
N ALA A 417 16.77 -8.49 8.71
CA ALA A 417 17.27 -7.34 9.44
C ALA A 417 17.80 -6.31 8.43
N ILE A 418 17.23 -5.11 8.48
CA ILE A 418 17.61 -4.00 7.60
C ILE A 418 18.42 -2.97 8.39
N LYS A 419 19.39 -2.35 7.72
CA LYS A 419 20.21 -1.27 8.30
C LYS A 419 20.03 0.00 7.48
N VAL A 420 19.62 1.09 8.10
CA VAL A 420 19.55 2.42 7.47
C VAL A 420 20.87 3.14 7.72
N GLU A 421 21.59 3.51 6.65
CA GLU A 421 22.90 4.15 6.71
C GLU A 421 23.05 5.08 5.51
N GLN A 422 23.49 6.34 5.71
CA GLN A 422 23.75 7.29 4.62
C GLN A 422 22.63 7.30 3.55
N GLU A 423 21.39 7.56 3.97
CA GLU A 423 20.20 7.64 3.11
C GLU A 423 19.76 6.33 2.44
N LYS A 424 20.53 5.25 2.56
CA LYS A 424 20.24 3.95 1.94
C LYS A 424 19.84 2.90 2.97
N ILE A 425 19.11 1.90 2.51
CA ILE A 425 18.71 0.74 3.31
C ILE A 425 19.51 -0.48 2.82
N TYR A 426 20.21 -1.13 3.73
CA TYR A 426 21.09 -2.26 3.45
C TYR A 426 20.58 -3.55 4.09
N SER A 427 20.92 -4.67 3.45
CA SER A 427 20.88 -6.01 4.04
C SER A 427 22.29 -6.58 4.05
N ASP A 428 22.79 -6.88 5.25
CA ASP A 428 24.12 -7.47 5.43
C ASP A 428 24.08 -8.99 5.23
N ILE A 429 25.00 -9.48 4.41
CA ILE A 429 25.12 -10.89 4.05
C ILE A 429 26.53 -11.33 4.38
N PHE A 430 26.68 -12.30 5.28
CA PHE A 430 27.98 -12.82 5.68
C PHE A 430 28.30 -14.09 4.89
N ILE A 431 29.36 -14.02 4.08
CA ILE A 431 29.86 -15.15 3.28
C ILE A 431 30.92 -15.89 4.10
N ASN A 432 30.72 -17.20 4.27
CA ASN A 432 31.65 -18.15 4.85
C ASN A 432 32.04 -19.21 3.80
N PRO A 433 33.04 -20.07 4.08
CA PRO A 433 33.45 -21.13 3.14
C PRO A 433 32.32 -22.12 2.79
N SER A 434 31.32 -22.28 3.66
CA SER A 434 30.20 -23.21 3.52
C SER A 434 29.06 -22.70 2.62
N ASN A 435 28.98 -21.38 2.40
CA ASN A 435 27.99 -20.73 1.53
C ASN A 435 28.67 -19.95 0.38
N ARG A 436 29.95 -20.27 0.12
CA ARG A 436 30.82 -19.58 -0.83
C ARG A 436 30.37 -19.81 -2.27
N LEU A 437 30.72 -18.83 -3.09
CA LEU A 437 30.78 -18.84 -4.55
C LEU A 437 30.97 -20.27 -5.11
N LEU A 438 29.90 -20.84 -5.65
CA LEU A 438 30.03 -22.04 -6.47
C LEU A 438 30.62 -21.60 -7.80
N ASN A 439 31.93 -21.76 -7.98
CA ASN A 439 32.46 -21.95 -9.32
C ASN A 439 31.86 -23.26 -9.82
N SER A 440 30.89 -23.21 -10.74
CA SER A 440 30.64 -24.39 -11.56
C SER A 440 31.91 -24.61 -12.37
N SER A 441 32.66 -25.65 -11.99
CA SER A 441 33.72 -26.26 -12.79
C SER A 441 33.32 -26.42 -14.25
#